data_AF-A0A178GS58-F1
#
_entry.id   AF-A0A178GS58-F1
#
_cell.length_a   1.000
_cell.length_b   1.000
_cell.length_c   1.000
_cell.angle_alpha   90.00
_cell.angle_beta   90.00
_cell.angle_gamma   90.00
#
_symmetry.space_group_name_H-M   'P 1'
#
loop_
_entity.id
_entity.type
_entity.pdbx_description
1 polymer ?
#
loop_
_entity_poly.entity_id
_entity_poly.type
_entity_poly.pdbx_seq_one_letter_code
_entity_poly.pdbx_strand_id
1 'polypeptide(L)'
;MDLLSYSTEKLKKHCQLLDNEEKIILYEQLLDKAKDILENSRDNVSELKKISKAAVAIEETTDKQLLEKFNDDHPLREVDILIYSPQGNTEYLFSIDNSSELYDLKEDKDKALYNAVKSNDVELVKKLLMILLPEEVSNFDTKYLEELKILLSGIHKELQLSQDMKNYLVKTIKFYSFLCSNFSLLVANPTDVKAMINLFATQPNIDYQIDKLLLSFIVRDVEEKKLNSEIKHMIELLEQYERFAELEYKVRRLRSEFACGKSRYSAEVIRNSIAEREKEMREIEKKYIRANDLISERQKLLKQLLC
;
A
#
# COMPACT_ATOMS: atom_id res chain seq x y z
N MET A 1 7.96 4.41 34.12
CA MET A 1 6.81 3.47 34.17
C MET A 1 7.33 2.06 33.99
N ASP A 2 7.34 1.25 35.05
CA ASP A 2 7.78 -0.15 35.00
C ASP A 2 6.91 -1.03 34.08
N LEU A 3 5.68 -0.58 33.81
CA LEU A 3 4.69 -1.23 32.95
C LEU A 3 5.16 -1.43 31.51
N LEU A 4 6.01 -0.54 30.97
CA LEU A 4 6.50 -0.63 29.57
C LEU A 4 7.46 -1.82 29.34
N SER A 5 7.85 -2.51 30.41
CA SER A 5 8.64 -3.75 30.34
C SER A 5 7.80 -5.04 30.34
N TYR A 6 6.47 -4.93 30.51
CA TYR A 6 5.60 -6.09 30.67
C TYR A 6 5.30 -6.75 29.32
N SER A 7 5.05 -8.07 29.34
CA SER A 7 4.46 -8.76 28.19
C SER A 7 3.02 -8.32 27.97
N THR A 8 2.49 -8.55 26.78
CA THR A 8 1.09 -8.22 26.43
C THR A 8 0.10 -8.86 27.41
N GLU A 9 0.28 -10.13 27.78
CA GLU A 9 -0.60 -10.82 28.73
C GLU A 9 -0.52 -10.21 30.14
N LYS A 10 0.68 -9.81 30.56
CA LYS A 10 0.90 -9.17 31.86
C LYS A 10 0.31 -7.76 31.90
N LEU A 11 0.40 -7.01 30.79
CA LEU A 11 -0.28 -5.72 30.63
C LEU A 11 -1.79 -5.85 30.74
N LYS A 12 -2.41 -6.79 30.01
CA LYS A 12 -3.87 -7.02 30.08
C LYS A 12 -4.32 -7.37 31.50
N LYS A 13 -3.60 -8.30 32.17
CA LYS A 13 -3.91 -8.67 33.57
C LYS A 13 -3.76 -7.50 34.52
N HIS A 14 -2.74 -6.66 34.34
CA HIS A 14 -2.56 -5.47 35.16
C HIS A 14 -3.70 -4.47 34.94
N CYS A 15 -4.05 -4.17 33.68
CA CYS A 15 -5.13 -3.23 33.36
C CYS A 15 -6.50 -3.71 33.87
N GLN A 16 -6.75 -5.03 33.88
CA GLN A 16 -7.99 -5.59 34.43
C GLN A 16 -8.17 -5.36 35.94
N LEU A 17 -7.07 -5.17 36.68
CA LEU A 17 -7.11 -4.93 38.14
C LEU A 17 -7.34 -3.46 38.48
N LEU A 18 -7.13 -2.55 37.52
CA LEU A 18 -7.33 -1.12 37.69
C LEU A 18 -8.83 -0.78 37.66
N ASP A 19 -9.23 0.19 38.46
CA ASP A 19 -10.55 0.80 38.31
C ASP A 19 -10.62 1.72 37.07
N ASN A 20 -11.81 2.24 36.77
CA ASN A 20 -12.01 3.06 35.58
C ASN A 20 -11.24 4.38 35.61
N GLU A 21 -11.07 4.99 36.78
CA GLU A 21 -10.36 6.26 36.92
C GLU A 21 -8.86 6.06 36.74
N GLU A 22 -8.31 5.00 37.36
CA GLU A 22 -6.91 4.58 37.18
C GLU A 22 -6.59 4.25 35.71
N LYS A 23 -7.49 3.55 35.01
CA LYS A 23 -7.36 3.27 33.57
C LYS A 23 -7.30 4.55 32.74
N ILE A 24 -8.20 5.48 33.00
CA ILE A 24 -8.27 6.75 32.26
C ILE A 24 -7.00 7.58 32.48
N ILE A 25 -6.53 7.69 33.73
CA ILE A 25 -5.30 8.42 34.07
C ILE A 25 -4.08 7.76 33.39
N LEU A 26 -3.97 6.44 33.47
CA LEU A 26 -2.87 5.71 32.85
C LEU A 26 -2.89 5.87 31.32
N TYR A 27 -4.07 5.82 30.71
CA TYR A 27 -4.23 6.02 29.27
C TYR A 27 -3.79 7.41 28.85
N GLU A 28 -4.26 8.45 29.55
CA GLU A 28 -3.87 9.85 29.31
C GLU A 28 -2.35 10.04 29.40
N GLN A 29 -1.70 9.50 30.44
CA GLN A 29 -0.24 9.55 30.59
C GLN A 29 0.51 8.83 29.47
N LEU A 30 -0.02 7.72 28.96
CA LEU A 30 0.57 7.00 27.83
C LEU A 30 0.45 7.82 26.54
N LEU A 31 -0.70 8.45 26.30
CA LEU A 31 -0.92 9.30 25.13
C LEU A 31 -0.03 10.56 25.17
N ASP A 32 0.03 11.27 26.29
CA ASP A 32 0.90 12.43 26.45
C ASP A 32 2.36 12.09 26.15
N LYS A 33 2.81 10.93 26.65
CA LYS A 33 4.17 10.43 26.38
C LYS A 33 4.38 10.06 24.91
N ALA A 34 3.39 9.44 24.26
CA ALA A 34 3.46 9.16 22.82
C ALA A 34 3.57 10.46 22.02
N LYS A 35 2.78 11.48 22.38
CA LYS A 35 2.80 12.80 21.75
C LYS A 35 4.18 13.45 21.88
N ASP A 36 4.75 13.46 23.08
CA ASP A 36 6.10 13.97 23.32
C ASP A 36 7.17 13.27 22.46
N ILE A 37 7.12 11.94 22.35
CA ILE A 37 8.06 11.18 21.51
C ILE A 37 7.91 11.56 20.03
N LEU A 38 6.68 11.69 19.53
CA LEU A 38 6.41 12.00 18.13
C LEU A 38 6.82 13.43 17.75
N GLU A 39 6.73 14.37 18.69
CA GLU A 39 7.10 15.78 18.52
C GLU A 39 8.61 16.00 18.71
N ASN A 40 9.23 15.38 19.72
CA ASN A 40 10.57 15.75 20.20
C ASN A 40 11.64 14.67 20.04
N SER A 41 11.28 13.41 19.74
CA SER A 41 12.22 12.27 19.78
C SER A 41 11.81 11.15 18.84
N ARG A 42 11.62 11.45 17.54
CA ARG A 42 11.16 10.50 16.51
C ARG A 42 11.99 9.21 16.40
N ASP A 43 13.25 9.23 16.86
CA ASP A 43 14.13 8.07 16.86
C ASP A 43 13.83 7.04 17.98
N ASN A 44 12.97 7.38 18.95
CA ASN A 44 12.65 6.51 20.09
C ASN A 44 11.46 5.56 19.81
N VAL A 45 11.52 4.91 18.65
CA VAL A 45 10.51 3.96 18.13
C VAL A 45 10.24 2.81 19.07
N SER A 46 11.31 2.29 19.72
CA SER A 46 11.19 1.18 20.66
C SER A 46 10.29 1.53 21.84
N GLU A 47 10.36 2.76 22.33
CA GLU A 47 9.51 3.23 23.42
C GLU A 47 8.08 3.50 22.93
N LEU A 48 7.92 4.09 21.75
CA LEU A 48 6.60 4.29 21.12
C LEU A 48 5.84 2.96 20.93
N LYS A 49 6.52 1.89 20.51
CA LYS A 49 5.95 0.54 20.41
C LYS A 49 5.49 -0.01 21.76
N LYS A 50 6.26 0.22 22.83
CA LYS A 50 5.87 -0.22 24.19
C LYS A 50 4.65 0.54 24.69
N ILE A 51 4.59 1.84 24.42
CA ILE A 51 3.44 2.69 24.75
C ILE A 51 2.20 2.21 23.99
N SER A 52 2.32 1.95 22.69
CA SER A 52 1.25 1.38 21.87
C SER A 52 0.70 0.07 22.45
N LYS A 53 1.57 -0.88 22.82
CA LYS A 53 1.14 -2.15 23.45
C LYS A 53 0.39 -1.94 24.77
N ALA A 54 0.83 -0.99 25.60
CA ALA A 54 0.16 -0.65 26.84
C ALA A 54 -1.20 0.03 26.61
N ALA A 55 -1.27 0.96 25.66
CA ALA A 55 -2.50 1.63 25.26
C ALA A 55 -3.55 0.63 24.75
N VAL A 56 -3.17 -0.30 23.87
CA VAL A 56 -4.05 -1.37 23.38
C VAL A 56 -4.58 -2.24 24.52
N ALA A 57 -3.75 -2.58 25.51
CA ALA A 57 -4.20 -3.36 26.66
C ALA A 57 -5.27 -2.63 27.48
N ILE A 58 -5.22 -1.30 27.55
CA ILE A 58 -6.26 -0.49 28.19
C ILE A 58 -7.51 -0.44 27.31
N GLU A 59 -7.37 -0.18 26.01
CA GLU A 59 -8.49 -0.17 25.04
C GLU A 59 -9.30 -1.47 25.06
N GLU A 60 -8.65 -2.63 25.19
CA GLU A 60 -9.30 -3.94 25.23
C GLU A 60 -9.96 -4.27 26.57
N THR A 61 -9.59 -3.59 27.65
CA THR A 61 -10.06 -3.88 29.02
C THR A 61 -10.95 -2.78 29.61
N THR A 62 -11.27 -1.76 28.81
CA THR A 62 -12.05 -0.59 29.19
C THR A 62 -13.25 -0.43 28.28
N ASP A 63 -14.38 0.04 28.82
CA ASP A 63 -15.53 0.38 27.99
C ASP A 63 -15.15 1.51 27.02
N LYS A 64 -15.47 1.33 25.73
CA LYS A 64 -15.18 2.31 24.68
C LYS A 64 -15.77 3.68 24.99
N GLN A 65 -16.95 3.75 25.64
CA GLN A 65 -17.59 5.02 25.99
C GLN A 65 -16.72 5.88 26.91
N LEU A 66 -15.92 5.25 27.78
CA LEU A 66 -15.02 5.94 28.70
C LEU A 66 -13.81 6.55 27.98
N LEU A 67 -13.46 6.01 26.81
CA LEU A 67 -12.31 6.42 26.02
C LEU A 67 -12.68 7.40 24.89
N GLU A 68 -13.97 7.69 24.67
CA GLU A 68 -14.42 8.55 23.56
C GLU A 68 -13.79 9.95 23.60
N LYS A 69 -13.52 10.48 24.80
CA LYS A 69 -12.87 11.79 25.00
C LYS A 69 -11.45 11.88 24.41
N PHE A 70 -10.81 10.75 24.12
CA PHE A 70 -9.46 10.69 23.57
C PHE A 70 -9.43 10.55 22.05
N ASN A 71 -10.58 10.58 21.36
CA ASN A 71 -10.65 10.27 19.93
C ASN A 71 -10.04 11.35 19.02
N ASP A 72 -10.20 12.63 19.36
CA ASP A 72 -9.95 13.76 18.44
C ASP A 72 -8.46 14.15 18.29
N ASP A 73 -7.62 13.89 19.30
CA ASP A 73 -6.17 14.22 19.30
C ASP A 73 -5.34 13.01 19.74
N HIS A 74 -5.63 11.85 19.15
CA HIS A 74 -5.02 10.59 19.58
C HIS A 74 -3.63 10.38 18.92
N PRO A 75 -2.51 10.48 19.66
CA PRO A 75 -1.17 10.50 19.06
C PRO A 75 -0.75 9.17 18.42
N LEU A 76 -1.35 8.05 18.83
CA LEU A 76 -1.05 6.73 18.28
C LEU A 76 -1.95 6.31 17.11
N ARG A 77 -2.94 7.15 16.74
CA ARG A 77 -3.79 6.90 15.58
C ARG A 77 -3.27 7.67 14.40
N GLU A 78 -3.49 7.11 13.22
CA GLU A 78 -2.99 7.63 11.94
C GLU A 78 -1.47 7.86 11.89
N VAL A 79 -0.74 7.16 12.77
CA VAL A 79 0.72 7.06 12.72
C VAL A 79 1.10 6.46 11.36
N ASP A 80 2.00 7.15 10.69
CA ASP A 80 2.58 6.78 9.39
C ASP A 80 4.02 7.31 9.35
N ILE A 81 4.96 6.53 9.87
CA ILE A 81 6.34 6.94 10.08
C ILE A 81 7.27 6.03 9.27
N LEU A 82 8.08 6.66 8.43
CA LEU A 82 9.17 6.02 7.70
C LEU A 82 10.51 6.53 8.26
N ILE A 83 11.36 5.62 8.71
CA ILE A 83 12.62 5.93 9.39
C ILE A 83 13.75 5.34 8.58
N TYR A 84 14.62 6.22 8.10
CA TYR A 84 15.78 5.85 7.32
C TYR A 84 16.96 5.61 8.25
N SER A 85 17.44 4.37 8.36
CA SER A 85 18.72 4.13 9.02
C SER A 85 19.89 4.47 8.07
N PRO A 86 21.01 5.00 8.58
CA PRO A 86 22.23 5.21 7.79
C PRO A 86 22.80 3.92 7.17
N GLN A 87 22.39 2.75 7.70
CA GLN A 87 22.76 1.44 7.15
C GLN A 87 21.79 0.95 6.04
N GLY A 88 20.84 1.79 5.61
CA GLY A 88 19.85 1.45 4.59
C GLY A 88 18.65 0.63 5.10
N ASN A 89 18.58 0.34 6.40
CA ASN A 89 17.43 -0.36 6.97
C ASN A 89 16.30 0.64 7.20
N THR A 90 15.22 0.49 6.45
CA THR A 90 14.04 1.33 6.59
C THR A 90 13.10 0.70 7.62
N GLU A 91 12.81 1.39 8.71
CA GLU A 91 11.74 1.01 9.64
C GLU A 91 10.46 1.74 9.24
N TYR A 92 9.38 0.99 9.07
CA TYR A 92 8.07 1.55 8.76
C TYR A 92 7.07 1.16 9.84
N LEU A 93 6.56 2.18 10.53
CA LEU A 93 5.61 2.05 11.61
C LEU A 93 4.32 2.74 11.22
N PHE A 94 3.21 2.02 11.31
CA PHE A 94 1.90 2.58 10.98
C PHE A 94 0.82 2.08 11.93
N SER A 95 -0.26 2.83 12.01
CA SER A 95 -1.49 2.42 12.73
C SER A 95 -2.62 2.20 11.74
N ILE A 96 -3.68 1.55 12.20
CA ILE A 96 -4.86 1.25 11.39
C ILE A 96 -6.10 1.62 12.20
N ASP A 97 -7.08 2.22 11.51
CA ASP A 97 -8.37 2.58 12.08
C ASP A 97 -8.22 3.44 13.36
N ASN A 98 -9.11 3.19 14.33
CA ASN A 98 -9.16 3.89 15.61
C ASN A 98 -8.42 3.12 16.72
N SER A 99 -7.45 2.27 16.38
CA SER A 99 -6.66 1.50 17.34
C SER A 99 -5.39 2.24 17.73
N SER A 100 -4.96 2.10 18.98
CA SER A 100 -3.62 2.51 19.41
C SER A 100 -2.51 1.56 18.94
N GLU A 101 -2.87 0.44 18.29
CA GLU A 101 -1.91 -0.56 17.83
C GLU A 101 -1.04 -0.03 16.69
N LEU A 102 0.28 -0.12 16.89
CA LEU A 102 1.28 0.18 15.88
C LEU A 102 1.83 -1.12 15.30
N TYR A 103 1.82 -1.19 13.96
CA TYR A 103 2.36 -2.27 13.18
C TYR A 103 3.73 -1.87 12.63
N ASP A 104 4.73 -2.67 12.95
CA ASP A 104 6.07 -2.53 12.41
C ASP A 104 6.28 -3.54 11.28
N LEU A 105 6.54 -3.01 10.09
CA LEU A 105 6.69 -3.80 8.87
C LEU A 105 7.95 -4.70 8.88
N LYS A 106 8.99 -4.32 9.61
CA LYS A 106 10.27 -5.02 9.70
C LYS A 106 10.24 -6.10 10.78
N GLU A 107 9.61 -5.85 11.92
CA GLU A 107 9.51 -6.82 13.02
C GLU A 107 8.52 -7.94 12.71
N ASP A 108 7.35 -7.62 12.15
CA ASP A 108 6.28 -8.60 11.89
C ASP A 108 5.52 -8.26 10.60
N LYS A 109 6.20 -8.52 9.47
CA LYS A 109 5.69 -8.25 8.12
C LYS A 109 4.34 -8.91 7.86
N ASP A 110 4.15 -10.14 8.34
CA ASP A 110 2.96 -10.95 8.06
C ASP A 110 1.74 -10.36 8.78
N LYS A 111 1.89 -10.01 10.07
CA LYS A 111 0.84 -9.34 10.84
C LYS A 111 0.55 -7.94 10.30
N ALA A 112 1.58 -7.19 9.92
CA ALA A 112 1.43 -5.86 9.34
C ALA A 112 0.62 -5.91 8.03
N LEU A 113 0.99 -6.79 7.09
CA LEU A 113 0.28 -6.97 5.83
C LEU A 113 -1.14 -7.48 6.04
N TYR A 114 -1.35 -8.45 6.94
CA TYR A 114 -2.67 -8.98 7.24
C TYR A 114 -3.62 -7.87 7.70
N ASN A 115 -3.19 -7.05 8.67
CA ASN A 115 -4.05 -6.01 9.21
C ASN A 115 -4.24 -4.85 8.21
N ALA A 116 -3.21 -4.50 7.42
CA ALA A 116 -3.35 -3.52 6.35
C ALA A 116 -4.34 -3.95 5.26
N VAL A 117 -4.36 -5.23 4.89
CA VAL A 117 -5.36 -5.74 3.94
C VAL A 117 -6.74 -5.76 4.58
N LYS A 118 -6.85 -6.14 5.86
CA LYS A 118 -8.10 -6.16 6.62
C LYS A 118 -8.75 -4.79 6.73
N SER A 119 -7.96 -3.71 6.79
CA SER A 119 -8.48 -2.33 6.82
C SER A 119 -9.18 -1.89 5.53
N ASN A 120 -9.03 -2.65 4.44
CA ASN A 120 -9.52 -2.30 3.11
C ASN A 120 -8.94 -1.00 2.53
N ASP A 121 -7.81 -0.50 3.08
CA ASP A 121 -7.08 0.63 2.51
C ASP A 121 -6.07 0.15 1.45
N VAL A 122 -6.43 0.28 0.17
CA VAL A 122 -5.56 -0.12 -0.94
C VAL A 122 -4.29 0.72 -1.01
N GLU A 123 -4.33 2.01 -0.65
CA GLU A 123 -3.14 2.86 -0.69
C GLU A 123 -2.15 2.47 0.40
N LEU A 124 -2.63 2.10 1.58
CA LEU A 124 -1.78 1.55 2.63
C LEU A 124 -1.08 0.27 2.16
N VAL A 125 -1.83 -0.68 1.59
CA VAL A 125 -1.24 -1.94 1.10
C VAL A 125 -0.23 -1.67 -0.03
N LYS A 126 -0.56 -0.78 -0.99
CA LYS A 126 0.39 -0.36 -2.04
C LYS A 126 1.69 0.16 -1.43
N LYS A 127 1.59 1.07 -0.47
CA LYS A 127 2.75 1.67 0.21
C LYS A 127 3.59 0.62 0.92
N LEU A 128 2.97 -0.31 1.65
CA LEU A 128 3.69 -1.41 2.29
C LEU A 128 4.46 -2.26 1.29
N LEU A 129 3.82 -2.62 0.18
CA LEU A 129 4.46 -3.44 -0.85
C LEU A 129 5.61 -2.70 -1.56
N MET A 130 5.50 -1.38 -1.75
CA MET A 130 6.60 -0.55 -2.26
C MET A 130 7.80 -0.49 -1.31
N ILE A 131 7.57 -0.58 0.01
CA ILE A 131 8.66 -0.60 1.01
C ILE A 131 9.30 -1.99 1.07
N LEU A 132 8.50 -3.05 0.94
CA LEU A 132 8.98 -4.44 1.03
C LEU A 132 9.72 -4.91 -0.21
N LEU A 133 9.40 -4.37 -1.38
CA LEU A 133 9.98 -4.79 -2.64
C LEU A 133 11.03 -3.79 -3.14
N PRO A 134 12.13 -4.28 -3.73
CA PRO A 134 13.06 -3.42 -4.44
C PRO A 134 12.36 -2.65 -5.58
N GLU A 135 12.96 -1.55 -6.02
CA GLU A 135 12.47 -0.83 -7.21
C GLU A 135 12.78 -1.59 -8.51
N GLU A 136 13.95 -2.23 -8.58
CA GLU A 136 14.40 -2.96 -9.77
C GLU A 136 14.16 -4.47 -9.65
N VAL A 137 13.58 -5.06 -10.70
CA VAL A 137 13.31 -6.50 -10.79
C VAL A 137 14.56 -7.35 -10.62
N SER A 138 15.72 -6.88 -11.09
CA SER A 138 17.02 -7.57 -10.95
C SER A 138 17.43 -7.82 -9.50
N ASN A 139 16.90 -7.03 -8.56
CA ASN A 139 17.22 -7.13 -7.14
C ASN A 139 16.24 -8.00 -6.36
N PHE A 140 15.26 -8.62 -7.02
CA PHE A 140 14.23 -9.40 -6.34
C PHE A 140 14.79 -10.74 -5.88
N ASP A 141 14.52 -11.09 -4.64
CA ASP A 141 14.60 -12.48 -4.17
C ASP A 141 13.32 -13.21 -4.60
N THR A 142 13.45 -14.14 -5.55
CA THR A 142 12.32 -14.93 -6.05
C THR A 142 11.66 -15.77 -4.98
N LYS A 143 12.41 -16.26 -3.99
CA LYS A 143 11.85 -17.03 -2.88
C LYS A 143 10.99 -16.12 -2.01
N TYR A 144 11.50 -14.94 -1.69
CA TYR A 144 10.75 -13.93 -0.94
C TYR A 144 9.47 -13.51 -1.69
N LEU A 145 9.55 -13.31 -3.01
CA LEU A 145 8.38 -12.96 -3.82
C LEU A 145 7.31 -14.07 -3.81
N GLU A 146 7.74 -15.33 -3.86
CA GLU A 146 6.85 -16.48 -3.77
C GLU A 146 6.18 -16.59 -2.38
N GLU A 147 6.93 -16.38 -1.30
CA GLU A 147 6.40 -16.30 0.07
C GLU A 147 5.34 -15.20 0.20
N LEU A 148 5.64 -13.99 -0.33
CA LEU A 148 4.71 -12.86 -0.32
C LEU A 148 3.44 -13.16 -1.11
N LYS A 149 3.57 -13.80 -2.28
CA LYS A 149 2.43 -14.24 -3.10
C LYS A 149 1.55 -15.23 -2.34
N ILE A 150 2.13 -16.20 -1.64
CA ILE A 150 1.40 -17.19 -0.84
C ILE A 150 0.65 -16.50 0.31
N LEU A 151 1.32 -15.60 1.03
CA LEU A 151 0.73 -14.82 2.11
C LEU A 151 -0.49 -14.02 1.62
N LEU A 152 -0.31 -13.19 0.59
CA LEU A 152 -1.40 -12.37 0.03
C LEU A 152 -2.57 -13.24 -0.49
N SER A 153 -2.27 -14.40 -1.07
CA SER A 153 -3.29 -15.36 -1.51
C SER A 153 -4.06 -15.98 -0.35
N GLY A 154 -3.38 -16.25 0.77
CA GLY A 154 -4.02 -16.71 2.01
C GLY A 154 -4.97 -15.66 2.57
N ILE A 155 -4.48 -14.43 2.72
CA ILE A 155 -5.26 -13.29 3.22
C ILE A 155 -6.49 -13.04 2.34
N HIS A 156 -6.32 -13.05 1.01
CA HIS A 156 -7.42 -12.85 0.05
C HIS A 156 -8.54 -13.91 0.18
N LYS A 157 -8.19 -15.15 0.55
CA LYS A 157 -9.17 -16.24 0.75
C LYS A 157 -9.86 -16.16 2.10
N GLU A 158 -9.14 -15.73 3.14
CA GLU A 158 -9.63 -15.73 4.51
C GLU A 158 -10.57 -14.55 4.80
N LEU A 159 -10.22 -13.36 4.31
CA LEU A 159 -10.89 -12.12 4.70
C LEU A 159 -12.10 -11.77 3.83
N GLN A 160 -13.12 -11.19 4.45
CA GLN A 160 -14.22 -10.54 3.73
C GLN A 160 -13.80 -9.13 3.28
N LEU A 161 -13.20 -9.05 2.10
CA LEU A 161 -12.67 -7.81 1.55
C LEU A 161 -13.70 -7.06 0.68
N SER A 162 -13.55 -5.74 0.65
CA SER A 162 -14.21 -4.84 -0.30
C SER A 162 -13.85 -5.21 -1.74
N GLN A 163 -14.70 -4.83 -2.70
CA GLN A 163 -14.45 -5.16 -4.10
C GLN A 163 -13.16 -4.51 -4.63
N ASP A 164 -12.86 -3.28 -4.22
CA ASP A 164 -11.63 -2.58 -4.61
C ASP A 164 -10.39 -3.31 -4.08
N MET A 165 -10.38 -3.74 -2.82
CA MET A 165 -9.27 -4.51 -2.23
C MET A 165 -9.12 -5.88 -2.90
N LYS A 166 -10.22 -6.60 -3.18
CA LYS A 166 -10.18 -7.87 -3.94
C LYS A 166 -9.55 -7.67 -5.31
N ASN A 167 -10.03 -6.68 -6.06
CA ASN A 167 -9.51 -6.37 -7.39
C ASN A 167 -8.02 -6.03 -7.35
N TYR A 168 -7.60 -5.26 -6.33
CA TYR A 168 -6.19 -4.93 -6.13
C TYR A 168 -5.35 -6.17 -5.84
N LEU A 169 -5.73 -7.01 -4.86
CA LEU A 169 -4.97 -8.22 -4.52
C LEU A 169 -4.90 -9.21 -5.68
N VAL A 170 -5.99 -9.41 -6.43
CA VAL A 170 -5.97 -10.29 -7.61
C VAL A 170 -4.95 -9.82 -8.64
N LYS A 171 -4.89 -8.51 -8.91
CA LYS A 171 -3.90 -7.93 -9.83
C LYS A 171 -2.47 -8.08 -9.29
N THR A 172 -2.24 -7.74 -8.03
CA THR A 172 -0.93 -7.85 -7.38
C THR A 172 -0.42 -9.30 -7.35
N ILE A 173 -1.26 -10.26 -6.96
CA ILE A 173 -0.91 -11.69 -6.94
C ILE A 173 -0.60 -12.18 -8.35
N LYS A 174 -1.38 -11.77 -9.36
CA LYS A 174 -1.11 -12.10 -10.77
C LYS A 174 0.24 -11.54 -11.22
N PHE A 175 0.54 -10.28 -10.88
CA PHE A 175 1.82 -9.65 -11.20
C PHE A 175 3.00 -10.41 -10.57
N TYR A 176 2.92 -10.76 -9.28
CA TYR A 176 3.97 -11.54 -8.62
C TYR A 176 4.11 -12.94 -9.19
N SER A 177 2.99 -13.58 -9.53
CA SER A 177 3.03 -14.86 -10.25
C SER A 177 3.74 -14.74 -11.59
N PHE A 178 3.48 -13.67 -12.35
CA PHE A 178 4.14 -13.40 -13.62
C PHE A 178 5.65 -13.22 -13.44
N LEU A 179 6.07 -12.43 -12.44
CA LEU A 179 7.48 -12.24 -12.12
C LEU A 179 8.17 -13.55 -11.72
N CYS A 180 7.58 -14.34 -10.80
CA CYS A 180 8.14 -15.64 -10.41
C CYS A 180 8.31 -16.59 -11.60
N SER A 181 7.29 -16.68 -12.48
CA SER A 181 7.32 -17.59 -13.63
C SER A 181 8.30 -17.18 -14.73
N ASN A 182 8.64 -15.90 -14.83
CA ASN A 182 9.45 -15.36 -15.92
C ASN A 182 10.77 -14.73 -15.42
N PHE A 183 11.14 -14.91 -14.15
CA PHE A 183 12.24 -14.20 -13.52
C PHE A 183 13.56 -14.34 -14.28
N SER A 184 13.95 -15.56 -14.62
CA SER A 184 15.20 -15.85 -15.34
C SER A 184 15.29 -15.10 -16.68
N LEU A 185 14.16 -14.90 -17.34
CA LEU A 185 14.09 -14.14 -18.59
C LEU A 185 14.15 -12.62 -18.32
N LEU A 186 13.47 -12.13 -17.28
CA LEU A 186 13.45 -10.72 -16.88
C LEU A 186 14.81 -10.19 -16.40
N VAL A 187 15.67 -11.07 -15.87
CA VAL A 187 17.02 -10.69 -15.40
C VAL A 187 18.14 -11.13 -16.35
N ALA A 188 17.80 -11.67 -17.52
CA ALA A 188 18.78 -12.10 -18.50
C ALA A 188 19.58 -10.91 -19.05
N ASN A 189 20.90 -11.10 -19.16
CA ASN A 189 21.81 -10.14 -19.77
C ASN A 189 22.70 -10.86 -20.82
N PRO A 190 22.59 -10.53 -22.12
CA PRO A 190 21.69 -9.53 -22.69
C PRO A 190 20.22 -9.93 -22.61
N THR A 191 19.32 -8.95 -22.67
CA THR A 191 17.86 -9.19 -22.68
C THR A 191 17.45 -9.90 -23.98
N ASP A 192 16.67 -10.98 -23.86
CA ASP A 192 16.07 -11.64 -25.02
C ASP A 192 14.78 -10.89 -25.42
N VAL A 193 14.95 -9.87 -26.27
CA VAL A 193 13.85 -9.02 -26.77
C VAL A 193 12.77 -9.85 -27.46
N LYS A 194 13.13 -10.90 -28.18
CA LYS A 194 12.16 -11.74 -28.90
C LYS A 194 11.28 -12.50 -27.92
N ALA A 195 11.88 -13.05 -26.86
CA ALA A 195 11.11 -13.69 -25.80
C ALA A 195 10.20 -12.68 -25.06
N MET A 196 10.66 -11.43 -24.83
CA MET A 196 9.81 -10.37 -24.25
C MET A 196 8.62 -10.02 -25.15
N ILE A 197 8.84 -9.90 -26.47
CA ILE A 197 7.76 -9.67 -27.45
C ILE A 197 6.76 -10.84 -27.41
N ASN A 198 7.23 -12.08 -27.37
CA ASN A 198 6.35 -13.25 -27.28
C ASN A 198 5.54 -13.27 -25.98
N LEU A 199 6.15 -12.90 -24.85
CA LEU A 199 5.44 -12.76 -23.58
C LEU A 199 4.37 -11.66 -23.63
N PHE A 200 4.69 -10.52 -24.25
CA PHE A 200 3.76 -9.42 -24.42
C PHE A 200 2.59 -9.82 -25.32
N ALA A 201 2.86 -10.50 -26.43
CA ALA A 201 1.85 -10.98 -27.37
C ALA A 201 0.92 -12.04 -26.78
N THR A 202 1.43 -12.90 -25.89
CA THR A 202 0.66 -13.99 -25.28
C THR A 202 -0.19 -13.55 -24.09
N GLN A 203 -0.06 -12.30 -23.61
CA GLN A 203 -0.96 -11.79 -22.57
C GLN A 203 -2.41 -11.72 -23.11
N PRO A 204 -3.38 -12.39 -22.45
CA PRO A 204 -4.75 -12.52 -22.95
C PRO A 204 -5.55 -11.22 -22.81
N ASN A 205 -5.21 -10.39 -21.81
CA ASN A 205 -5.85 -9.13 -21.51
C ASN A 205 -4.77 -8.08 -21.24
N ILE A 206 -5.11 -6.80 -21.46
CA ILE A 206 -4.24 -5.69 -21.08
C ILE A 206 -4.05 -5.70 -19.57
N ASP A 207 -2.80 -5.70 -19.15
CA ASP A 207 -2.42 -5.61 -17.75
C ASP A 207 -1.39 -4.50 -17.62
N TYR A 208 -1.80 -3.36 -17.06
CA TYR A 208 -1.00 -2.13 -17.09
C TYR A 208 0.40 -2.33 -16.50
N GLN A 209 0.55 -3.17 -15.48
CA GLN A 209 1.84 -3.39 -14.83
C GLN A 209 2.72 -4.34 -15.65
N ILE A 210 2.18 -5.49 -16.08
CA ILE A 210 2.92 -6.48 -16.86
C ILE A 210 3.30 -5.91 -18.24
N ASP A 211 2.35 -5.27 -18.92
CA ASP A 211 2.55 -4.74 -20.27
C ASP A 211 3.59 -3.62 -20.25
N LYS A 212 3.53 -2.68 -19.30
CA LYS A 212 4.56 -1.64 -19.15
C LYS A 212 5.93 -2.23 -18.85
N LEU A 213 5.99 -3.22 -17.94
CA LEU A 213 7.25 -3.90 -17.61
C LEU A 213 7.89 -4.50 -18.87
N LEU A 214 7.13 -5.30 -19.62
CA LEU A 214 7.61 -5.95 -20.84
C LEU A 214 8.03 -4.93 -21.92
N LEU A 215 7.21 -3.92 -22.17
CA LEU A 215 7.54 -2.86 -23.13
C LEU A 215 8.78 -2.07 -22.71
N SER A 216 9.03 -1.89 -21.40
CA SER A 216 10.23 -1.23 -20.89
C SER A 216 11.52 -2.01 -21.15
N PHE A 217 11.45 -3.35 -21.27
CA PHE A 217 12.57 -4.17 -21.72
C PHE A 217 12.72 -4.08 -23.24
N ILE A 218 11.62 -4.22 -23.99
CA ILE A 218 11.65 -4.18 -25.46
C ILE A 218 12.21 -2.85 -25.97
N VAL A 219 11.79 -1.72 -25.40
CA VAL A 219 12.19 -0.38 -25.87
C VAL A 219 13.68 -0.07 -25.69
N ARG A 220 14.39 -0.77 -24.78
CA ARG A 220 15.81 -0.53 -24.51
C ARG A 220 16.68 -0.94 -25.70
N ASP A 221 16.29 -2.02 -26.37
CA ASP A 221 17.11 -2.69 -27.38
C ASP A 221 16.52 -2.59 -28.81
N VAL A 222 15.36 -1.94 -28.98
CA VAL A 222 14.79 -1.65 -30.30
C VAL A 222 15.45 -0.40 -30.90
N GLU A 223 16.29 -0.61 -31.91
CA GLU A 223 17.01 0.44 -32.65
C GLU A 223 16.12 1.20 -33.66
N GLU A 224 15.07 0.55 -34.18
CA GLU A 224 14.17 1.18 -35.17
C GLU A 224 13.41 2.35 -34.52
N LYS A 225 13.80 3.58 -34.87
CA LYS A 225 13.27 4.81 -34.28
C LYS A 225 11.74 4.90 -34.29
N LYS A 226 11.10 4.44 -35.37
CA LYS A 226 9.63 4.49 -35.49
C LYS A 226 8.97 3.52 -34.51
N LEU A 227 9.38 2.25 -34.52
CA LEU A 227 8.90 1.24 -33.59
C LEU A 227 9.17 1.64 -32.13
N ASN A 228 10.36 2.18 -31.84
CA ASN A 228 10.71 2.71 -30.52
C ASN A 228 9.73 3.81 -30.05
N SER A 229 9.35 4.73 -30.95
CA SER A 229 8.36 5.76 -30.67
C SER A 229 6.96 5.20 -30.41
N GLU A 230 6.54 4.18 -31.16
CA GLU A 230 5.23 3.53 -30.98
C GLU A 230 5.18 2.76 -29.65
N ILE A 231 6.28 2.08 -29.27
CA ILE A 231 6.40 1.43 -27.95
C ILE A 231 6.30 2.47 -26.82
N LYS A 232 7.03 3.58 -26.91
CA LYS A 232 6.97 4.67 -25.92
C LYS A 232 5.58 5.25 -25.80
N HIS A 233 4.90 5.45 -26.92
CA HIS A 233 3.51 5.92 -26.93
C HIS A 233 2.58 4.94 -26.21
N MET A 234 2.73 3.63 -26.45
CA MET A 234 1.94 2.61 -25.76
C MET A 234 2.21 2.59 -24.25
N ILE A 235 3.47 2.74 -23.81
CA ILE A 235 3.80 2.86 -22.39
C ILE A 235 3.09 4.08 -21.78
N GLU A 236 3.17 5.25 -22.43
CA GLU A 236 2.47 6.46 -21.98
C GLU A 236 0.96 6.21 -21.88
N LEU A 237 0.33 5.59 -22.89
CA LEU A 237 -1.10 5.27 -22.84
C LEU A 237 -1.44 4.37 -21.64
N LEU A 238 -0.67 3.30 -21.40
CA LEU A 238 -0.88 2.41 -20.25
C LEU A 238 -0.77 3.17 -18.92
N GLU A 239 0.19 4.09 -18.79
CA GLU A 239 0.34 4.93 -17.60
C GLU A 239 -0.88 5.83 -17.37
N GLN A 240 -1.39 6.45 -18.43
CA GLN A 240 -2.56 7.33 -18.34
C GLN A 240 -3.84 6.56 -17.99
N TYR A 241 -4.03 5.37 -18.55
CA TYR A 241 -5.16 4.49 -18.20
C TYR A 241 -5.06 3.96 -16.76
N GLU A 242 -3.86 3.60 -16.30
CA GLU A 242 -3.64 3.21 -14.91
C GLU A 242 -3.91 4.38 -13.96
N ARG A 243 -3.41 5.57 -14.29
CA ARG A 243 -3.64 6.79 -13.53
C ARG A 243 -5.11 7.15 -13.42
N PHE A 244 -5.87 7.02 -14.51
CA PHE A 244 -7.31 7.24 -14.49
C PHE A 244 -8.01 6.29 -13.52
N ALA A 245 -7.72 4.99 -13.58
CA ALA A 245 -8.29 3.98 -12.68
C ALA A 245 -7.90 4.23 -11.20
N GLU A 246 -6.68 4.69 -10.95
CA GLU A 246 -6.20 5.10 -9.62
C GLU A 246 -7.00 6.30 -9.09
N LEU A 247 -7.21 7.33 -9.91
CA LEU A 247 -7.99 8.52 -9.54
C LEU A 247 -9.46 8.16 -9.26
N GLU A 248 -10.06 7.29 -10.08
CA GLU A 248 -11.42 6.78 -9.84
C GLU A 248 -11.55 6.12 -8.46
N TYR A 249 -10.59 5.26 -8.10
CA TYR A 249 -10.56 4.64 -6.78
C TYR A 249 -10.43 5.70 -5.67
N LYS A 250 -9.49 6.64 -5.80
CA LYS A 250 -9.28 7.72 -4.82
C LYS A 250 -10.53 8.58 -4.63
N VAL A 251 -11.23 8.92 -5.71
CA VAL A 251 -12.50 9.66 -5.65
C VAL A 251 -13.59 8.84 -4.94
N ARG A 252 -13.77 7.56 -5.29
CA ARG A 252 -14.75 6.68 -4.62
C ARG A 252 -14.46 6.57 -3.12
N ARG A 253 -13.20 6.36 -2.75
CA ARG A 253 -12.75 6.29 -1.36
C ARG A 253 -13.08 7.58 -0.60
N LEU A 254 -12.65 8.74 -1.11
CA LEU A 254 -12.90 10.04 -0.47
C LEU A 254 -14.41 10.32 -0.31
N ARG A 255 -15.23 9.98 -1.30
CA ARG A 255 -16.69 10.09 -1.20
C ARG A 255 -17.27 9.19 -0.11
N SER A 256 -16.75 7.98 0.05
CA SER A 256 -17.16 7.05 1.11
C SER A 256 -16.76 7.56 2.49
N GLU A 257 -15.52 8.03 2.66
CA GLU A 257 -15.03 8.64 3.91
C GLU A 257 -15.86 9.87 4.30
N PHE A 258 -16.18 10.71 3.31
CA PHE A 258 -17.03 11.88 3.48
C PHE A 258 -18.45 11.52 3.94
N ALA A 259 -19.07 10.54 3.28
CA ALA A 259 -20.42 10.09 3.60
C ALA A 259 -20.51 9.43 4.98
N CYS A 260 -19.45 8.74 5.41
CA CYS A 260 -19.39 8.07 6.71
C CYS A 260 -18.97 8.98 7.87
N GLY A 261 -18.60 10.23 7.61
CA GLY A 261 -18.09 11.15 8.65
C GLY A 261 -16.78 10.69 9.29
N LYS A 262 -16.02 9.81 8.62
CA LYS A 262 -14.79 9.19 9.14
C LYS A 262 -13.51 9.96 8.77
N SER A 263 -13.65 11.12 8.15
CA SER A 263 -12.49 11.88 7.69
C SER A 263 -12.06 12.91 8.72
N ARG A 264 -10.75 12.94 9.01
CA ARG A 264 -10.10 13.99 9.81
C ARG A 264 -10.04 15.35 9.11
N TYR A 265 -10.23 15.36 7.79
CA TYR A 265 -10.17 16.57 7.01
C TYR A 265 -11.53 17.28 7.04
N SER A 266 -11.50 18.61 6.97
CA SER A 266 -12.74 19.37 6.86
C SER A 266 -13.51 18.96 5.60
N ALA A 267 -14.83 19.10 5.65
CA ALA A 267 -15.69 18.85 4.51
C ALA A 267 -15.24 19.61 3.24
N GLU A 268 -14.70 20.82 3.42
CA GLU A 268 -14.14 21.63 2.35
C GLU A 268 -12.89 21.01 1.73
N VAL A 269 -11.94 20.56 2.56
CA VAL A 269 -10.70 19.92 2.08
C VAL A 269 -11.02 18.67 1.26
N ILE A 270 -11.97 17.85 1.72
CA ILE A 270 -12.36 16.62 0.99
C ILE A 270 -13.02 16.96 -0.34
N ARG A 271 -13.94 17.93 -0.37
CA ARG A 271 -14.60 18.36 -1.61
C ARG A 271 -13.61 18.92 -2.63
N ASN A 272 -12.67 19.76 -2.18
CA ASN A 272 -11.61 20.30 -3.04
C ASN A 272 -10.73 19.18 -3.59
N SER A 273 -10.32 18.25 -2.73
CA SER A 273 -9.52 17.06 -3.09
C SER A 273 -10.21 16.16 -4.13
N ILE A 274 -11.54 15.98 -4.03
CA ILE A 274 -12.35 15.28 -5.04
C ILE A 274 -12.38 16.06 -6.35
N ALA A 275 -12.69 17.37 -6.30
CA ALA A 275 -12.83 18.21 -7.49
C ALA A 275 -11.54 18.29 -8.32
N GLU A 276 -10.37 18.36 -7.66
CA GLU A 276 -9.05 18.33 -8.30
C GLU A 276 -8.82 17.01 -9.05
N ARG A 277 -9.08 15.87 -8.40
CA ARG A 277 -8.92 14.54 -9.03
C ARG A 277 -9.85 14.33 -10.21
N GLU A 278 -11.11 14.76 -10.08
CA GLU A 278 -12.06 14.69 -11.19
C GLU A 278 -11.68 15.60 -12.36
N LYS A 279 -11.04 16.74 -12.08
CA LYS A 279 -10.49 17.61 -13.13
C LYS A 279 -9.38 16.89 -13.88
N GLU A 280 -8.42 16.31 -13.16
CA GLU A 280 -7.33 15.51 -13.76
C GLU A 280 -7.89 14.34 -14.58
N MET A 281 -8.88 13.61 -14.05
CA MET A 281 -9.55 12.54 -14.79
C MET A 281 -10.16 13.03 -16.11
N ARG A 282 -10.85 14.18 -16.12
CA ARG A 282 -11.42 14.75 -17.36
C ARG A 282 -10.35 15.12 -18.38
N GLU A 283 -9.19 15.59 -17.93
CA GLU A 283 -8.06 15.91 -18.81
C GLU A 283 -7.47 14.64 -19.44
N ILE A 284 -7.26 13.60 -18.63
CA ILE A 284 -6.80 12.28 -19.10
C ILE A 284 -7.81 11.67 -20.07
N GLU A 285 -9.09 11.69 -19.72
CA GLU A 285 -10.15 11.11 -20.54
C GLU A 285 -10.21 11.77 -21.92
N LYS A 286 -10.15 13.10 -21.96
CA LYS A 286 -10.20 13.88 -23.20
C LYS A 286 -8.97 13.63 -24.07
N LYS A 287 -7.78 13.62 -23.48
CA LYS A 287 -6.51 13.56 -24.24
C LYS A 287 -6.15 12.13 -24.67
N TYR A 288 -6.41 11.15 -23.82
CA TYR A 288 -5.88 9.80 -24.00
C TYR A 288 -6.99 8.75 -24.23
N ILE A 289 -8.02 8.72 -23.38
CA ILE A 289 -9.01 7.62 -23.38
C ILE A 289 -10.00 7.72 -24.54
N ARG A 290 -10.54 8.92 -24.82
CA ARG A 290 -11.47 9.11 -25.94
C ARG A 290 -10.80 9.08 -27.31
N ALA A 291 -9.53 9.46 -27.35
CA ALA A 291 -8.78 9.59 -28.59
C ALA A 291 -8.18 8.24 -29.03
N ASN A 292 -7.88 7.34 -28.09
CA ASN A 292 -7.14 6.11 -28.36
C ASN A 292 -7.88 4.93 -27.73
N ASP A 293 -8.33 3.99 -28.55
CA ASP A 293 -8.82 2.71 -28.02
C ASP A 293 -7.63 1.83 -27.66
N LEU A 294 -7.40 1.62 -26.35
CA LEU A 294 -6.22 0.93 -25.85
C LEU A 294 -6.06 -0.50 -26.41
N ILE A 295 -7.16 -1.19 -26.68
CA ILE A 295 -7.14 -2.53 -27.28
C ILE A 295 -6.64 -2.45 -28.72
N SER A 296 -7.18 -1.52 -29.50
CA SER A 296 -6.78 -1.29 -30.89
C SER A 296 -5.31 -0.85 -31.00
N GLU A 297 -4.86 0.06 -30.14
CA GLU A 297 -3.46 0.51 -30.10
C GLU A 297 -2.51 -0.65 -29.73
N ARG A 298 -2.87 -1.47 -28.73
CA ARG A 298 -2.09 -2.68 -28.40
C ARG A 298 -2.00 -3.63 -29.59
N GLN A 299 -3.10 -3.88 -30.30
CA GLN A 299 -3.11 -4.76 -31.48
C GLN A 299 -2.28 -4.22 -32.63
N LYS A 300 -2.31 -2.89 -32.86
CA LYS A 300 -1.48 -2.23 -33.86
C LYS A 300 0.00 -2.39 -33.53
N LEU A 301 0.39 -2.16 -32.28
CA LEU A 301 1.77 -2.35 -31.83
C LEU A 301 2.21 -3.82 -31.97
N LEU A 302 1.36 -4.77 -31.59
CA LEU A 302 1.66 -6.21 -31.73
C LEU A 302 1.94 -6.62 -33.18
N LYS A 303 1.19 -6.09 -34.14
CA LYS A 303 1.47 -6.34 -35.56
C LYS A 303 2.85 -5.85 -35.96
N GLN A 304 3.27 -4.69 -35.46
CA GLN A 304 4.60 -4.14 -35.78
C GLN A 304 5.73 -4.93 -35.10
N LEU A 305 5.52 -5.40 -33.87
CA LEU A 305 6.52 -6.18 -33.12
C LEU A 305 6.73 -7.60 -33.67
N LEU A 306 5.74 -8.14 -34.38
CA LEU A 306 5.75 -9.51 -34.92
C LEU A 306 6.08 -9.60 -36.41
N CYS A 307 6.22 -8.46 -37.10
CA CYS A 307 6.66 -8.36 -38.50
C CYS A 307 8.19 -8.25 -38.60
#